data_AF-A0A930UC67-F1
#
_entry.id   AF-A0A930UC67-F1
#
_cell.length_a   1.000
_cell.length_b   1.000
_cell.length_c   1.000
_cell.angle_alpha   90.00
_cell.angle_beta   90.00
_cell.angle_gamma   90.00
#
_symmetry.space_group_name_H-M   'P 1'
#
loop_
_entity.id
_entity.type
_entity.pdbx_description
1 polymer ?
#
loop_
_entity_poly.entity_id
_entity_poly.type
_entity_poly.pdbx_seq_one_letter_code
_entity_poly.pdbx_strand_id
1 'polypeptide(L)'
;MLHKVSDGIQERSYGIHVAGMAGVPPHVLDCAREFAARLPAAPAEAAAAAPRADRLRDRLRAAELDALSPRQALELLYELRDLDREG
;
A
#
# COMPACT_ATOMS: atom_id res chain seq x y z
N MET A 1 -10.21 -24.13 -3.02
CA MET A 1 -11.15 -22.98 -2.94
C MET A 1 -10.49 -21.79 -3.60
N LEU A 2 -11.15 -21.23 -4.61
CA LEU A 2 -10.64 -20.07 -5.36
C LEU A 2 -10.81 -18.81 -4.50
N HIS A 3 -9.72 -18.21 -4.06
CA HIS A 3 -9.74 -16.84 -3.57
C HIS A 3 -9.64 -15.91 -4.79
N LYS A 4 -10.77 -15.36 -5.24
CA LYS A 4 -10.75 -14.18 -6.09
C LYS A 4 -10.26 -13.02 -5.23
N VAL A 5 -9.02 -12.63 -5.45
CA VAL A 5 -8.52 -11.31 -5.04
C VAL A 5 -9.18 -10.32 -6.00
N SER A 6 -10.16 -9.57 -5.50
CA SER A 6 -10.74 -8.48 -6.25
C SER A 6 -9.76 -7.32 -6.23
N ASP A 7 -9.06 -7.09 -7.34
CA ASP A 7 -8.36 -5.84 -7.60
C ASP A 7 -9.39 -4.72 -7.74
N GLY A 8 -9.61 -4.01 -6.64
CA GLY A 8 -10.48 -2.86 -6.55
C GLY A 8 -10.16 -2.13 -5.27
N ILE A 9 -9.65 -0.91 -5.39
CA ILE A 9 -9.38 -0.02 -4.27
C ILE A 9 -10.66 0.13 -3.46
N GLN A 10 -10.75 -0.55 -2.31
CA GLN A 10 -11.92 -0.48 -1.46
C GLN A 10 -11.87 0.81 -0.66
N GLU A 11 -12.50 1.86 -1.21
CA GLU A 11 -12.76 3.13 -0.52
C GLU A 11 -13.72 3.00 0.68
N ARG A 12 -14.23 1.79 0.97
CA ARG A 12 -15.20 1.56 2.05
C ARG A 12 -14.67 0.51 3.00
N SER A 13 -14.50 0.89 4.26
CA SER A 13 -13.89 0.09 5.33
C SER A 13 -14.70 -1.17 5.68
N TYR A 14 -14.56 -2.24 4.88
CA TYR A 14 -15.17 -3.54 5.15
C TYR A 14 -14.58 -4.23 6.39
N GLY A 15 -13.42 -3.80 6.90
CA GLY A 15 -12.75 -4.40 8.06
C GLY A 15 -13.61 -4.40 9.34
N ILE A 16 -14.28 -3.28 9.64
CA ILE A 16 -15.18 -3.20 10.82
C ILE A 16 -16.42 -4.09 10.61
N HIS A 17 -16.91 -4.20 9.37
CA HIS A 17 -18.06 -5.04 9.04
C HIS A 17 -17.74 -6.54 9.18
N VAL A 18 -16.56 -6.97 8.71
CA VAL A 18 -16.09 -8.36 8.85
C VAL A 18 -15.80 -8.71 10.31
N ALA A 19 -15.25 -7.78 11.10
CA ALA A 19 -15.06 -7.96 12.54
C ALA A 19 -16.40 -8.27 13.25
N GLY A 20 -17.49 -7.59 12.87
CA GLY A 20 -18.82 -7.91 13.37
C GLY A 20 -19.29 -9.31 13.01
N MET A 21 -19.04 -9.76 11.77
CA MET A 21 -19.35 -11.15 11.36
C MET A 21 -18.50 -12.20 12.09
N ALA A 22 -17.29 -11.84 12.52
CA ALA A 22 -16.41 -12.68 13.33
C ALA A 22 -16.80 -12.73 14.82
N GLY A 23 -17.89 -12.07 15.23
CA GLY A 23 -18.37 -12.08 16.61
C GLY A 23 -17.63 -11.13 17.54
N VAL A 24 -16.93 -10.12 17.00
CA VAL A 24 -16.31 -9.07 17.83
C VAL A 24 -17.42 -8.34 18.61
N PRO A 25 -17.24 -8.11 19.93
CA PRO A 25 -18.26 -7.46 20.75
C PRO A 25 -18.67 -6.07 20.24
N PRO A 26 -19.95 -5.67 20.38
CA PRO A 26 -20.47 -4.44 19.79
C PRO A 26 -19.74 -3.18 20.29
N HIS A 27 -19.39 -3.12 21.57
CA HIS A 27 -18.65 -1.98 22.14
C HIS A 27 -17.27 -1.78 21.51
N VAL A 28 -16.62 -2.85 21.02
CA VAL A 28 -15.33 -2.75 20.32
C VAL A 28 -15.53 -2.18 18.92
N LEU A 29 -16.61 -2.56 18.24
CA LEU A 29 -16.95 -2.03 16.91
C LEU A 29 -17.30 -0.54 16.99
N ASP A 30 -18.00 -0.11 18.04
CA ASP A 30 -18.36 1.29 18.27
C ASP A 30 -17.11 2.15 18.51
N CYS A 31 -16.20 1.71 19.39
CA CYS A 31 -14.91 2.38 19.60
C CYS A 31 -14.08 2.44 18.30
N ALA A 32 -14.07 1.37 17.50
CA ALA A 32 -13.34 1.36 16.23
C ALA A 32 -13.91 2.37 15.22
N ARG A 33 -15.23 2.57 15.18
CA ARG A 33 -15.90 3.57 14.33
C ARG A 33 -15.57 5.00 14.77
N GLU A 34 -15.62 5.26 16.07
CA GLU A 34 -15.22 6.57 16.62
C GLU A 34 -13.76 6.89 16.30
N PHE A 35 -12.87 5.91 16.42
CA PHE A 35 -11.46 6.09 16.10
C PHE A 35 -11.23 6.32 14.60
N ALA A 36 -11.94 5.57 13.74
CA ALA A 36 -11.90 5.75 12.30
C ALA A 36 -12.39 7.13 11.86
N ALA A 37 -13.43 7.67 12.50
CA ALA A 37 -13.96 9.01 12.22
C ALA A 37 -12.99 10.14 12.63
N ARG A 38 -12.05 9.86 13.54
CA ARG A 38 -11.01 10.80 14.00
C ARG A 38 -9.78 10.80 13.11
N LEU A 39 -9.58 9.76 12.31
CA LEU A 39 -8.49 9.71 11.34
C LEU A 39 -8.92 10.52 10.11
N PRO A 40 -8.04 11.39 9.57
CA PRO A 40 -8.31 12.01 8.28
C PRO A 40 -8.56 10.90 7.26
N ALA A 41 -9.53 11.10 6.34
CA ALA A 41 -9.75 10.18 5.24
C ALA A 41 -8.40 9.88 4.59
N ALA A 42 -8.07 8.60 4.40
CA ALA A 42 -6.84 8.21 3.73
C ALA A 42 -6.76 9.01 2.42
N PRO A 43 -5.66 9.76 2.19
CA PRO A 43 -5.62 10.69 1.08
C PRO A 43 -5.85 9.92 -0.21
N ALA A 44 -6.68 10.45 -1.11
CA ALA A 44 -6.88 9.89 -2.46
C ALA A 44 -5.55 9.79 -3.23
N GLU A 45 -4.51 10.51 -2.80
CA GLU A 45 -3.12 10.34 -3.25
C GLU A 45 -2.59 8.92 -3.04
N ALA A 46 -3.10 8.15 -2.07
CA ALA A 46 -2.71 6.74 -1.90
C ALA A 46 -3.07 5.88 -3.12
N ALA A 47 -4.16 6.21 -3.83
CA ALA A 47 -4.56 5.52 -5.05
C ALA A 47 -3.68 5.91 -6.26
N ALA A 48 -3.28 7.18 -6.36
CA ALA A 48 -2.33 7.64 -7.39
C ALA A 48 -0.88 7.20 -7.11
N ALA A 49 -0.51 7.07 -5.83
CA ALA A 49 0.79 6.60 -5.39
C ALA A 49 0.96 5.07 -5.53
N ALA A 50 -0.12 4.30 -5.63
CA ALA A 50 -0.06 2.85 -5.81
C ALA A 50 0.70 2.43 -7.09
N PRO A 51 0.35 2.91 -8.30
CA PRO A 51 1.08 2.54 -9.53
C PRO A 51 2.53 3.04 -9.54
N ARG A 52 2.82 4.19 -8.91
CA ARG A 52 4.19 4.70 -8.73
C ARG A 52 5.00 3.79 -7.80
N ALA A 53 4.42 3.42 -6.66
CA ALA A 53 5.06 2.53 -5.69
C ALA A 53 5.33 1.14 -6.28
N ASP A 54 4.46 0.66 -7.17
CA ASP A 54 4.65 -0.62 -7.84
C ASP A 54 5.79 -0.59 -8.84
N ARG A 55 5.92 0.48 -9.65
CA ARG A 55 7.08 0.66 -10.55
C ARG A 55 8.41 0.68 -9.80
N LEU A 56 8.47 1.39 -8.67
CA LEU A 56 9.67 1.47 -7.83
C LEU A 56 10.03 0.10 -7.23
N ARG A 57 9.02 -0.63 -6.72
CA ARG A 57 9.20 -1.98 -6.17
C ARG A 57 9.65 -2.98 -7.22
N ASP A 58 9.10 -2.91 -8.42
CA ASP A 58 9.45 -3.82 -9.51
C ASP A 58 10.88 -3.56 -9.99
N ARG A 59 11.30 -2.30 -10.08
CA ARG A 59 12.68 -1.95 -10.41
C ARG A 59 13.69 -2.46 -9.38
N LEU A 60 13.35 -2.35 -8.09
CA LEU A 60 14.17 -2.87 -6.99
C LEU A 60 14.25 -4.39 -7.01
N ARG A 61 13.14 -5.10 -7.25
CA ARG A 61 13.12 -6.57 -7.32
C ARG A 61 13.91 -7.13 -8.51
N ALA A 62 13.95 -6.40 -9.62
CA ALA A 62 14.74 -6.78 -10.79
C ALA A 62 16.24 -6.47 -10.66
N ALA A 63 16.67 -5.74 -9.63
CA ALA A 63 18.07 -5.36 -9.45
C ALA A 63 18.86 -6.47 -8.74
N GLU A 64 19.91 -6.98 -9.41
CA GLU A 64 20.89 -7.90 -8.82
C GLU A 64 21.89 -7.15 -7.94
N LEU A 65 21.45 -6.68 -6.77
CA LEU A 65 22.21 -5.78 -5.89
C LEU A 65 23.60 -6.30 -5.51
N ASP A 66 23.73 -7.62 -5.33
CA ASP A 66 24.98 -8.26 -4.93
C ASP A 66 26.04 -8.28 -6.06
N ALA A 67 25.61 -8.09 -7.31
CA ALA A 67 26.48 -8.06 -8.48
C ALA A 67 26.87 -6.64 -8.93
N LEU A 68 26.33 -5.60 -8.26
CA LEU A 68 26.58 -4.22 -8.66
C LEU A 68 27.94 -3.73 -8.16
N SER A 69 28.70 -3.09 -9.05
CA SER A 69 29.82 -2.26 -8.62
C SER A 69 29.33 -1.02 -7.87
N PRO A 70 30.17 -0.37 -7.04
CA PRO A 70 29.78 0.84 -6.32
C PRO A 70 29.25 1.97 -7.23
N ARG A 71 29.80 2.09 -8.44
CA ARG A 71 29.33 3.06 -9.43
C ARG A 71 27.94 2.72 -9.96
N GLN A 72 27.71 1.45 -10.31
CA GLN A 72 26.42 0.99 -10.84
C GLN A 72 25.32 1.07 -9.77
N ALA A 73 25.65 0.80 -8.51
CA ALA A 73 24.73 1.00 -7.40
C ALA A 73 24.31 2.47 -7.27
N LEU A 74 25.25 3.40 -7.42
CA LEU A 74 24.95 4.84 -7.40
C LEU A 74 24.05 5.25 -8.59
N GLU A 75 24.35 4.75 -9.79
CA GLU A 75 23.52 4.98 -10.98
C GLU A 75 22.08 4.46 -10.78
N LEU A 76 21.92 3.26 -10.20
CA LEU A 76 20.62 2.70 -9.84
C LEU A 76 19.86 3.57 -8.82
N LEU A 77 20.54 4.12 -7.81
CA LEU A 77 19.91 4.99 -6.82
C LEU A 77 19.40 6.29 -7.44
N TYR A 78 20.12 6.83 -8.43
CA TYR A 78 19.65 7.99 -9.18
C TYR A 78 18.42 7.66 -10.03
N GLU A 79 18.45 6.54 -10.74
CA GLU A 79 17.31 6.03 -11.51
C GLU A 79 16.06 5.87 -10.64
N LEU A 80 16.19 5.25 -9.46
CA LEU A 80 15.09 5.07 -8.51
C LEU A 80 14.54 6.39 -7.98
N ARG A 81 15.40 7.39 -7.75
CA ARG A 81 14.96 8.73 -7.32
C ARG A 81 14.20 9.45 -8.42
N ASP A 82 14.60 9.27 -9.68
CA ASP A 82 13.92 9.90 -10.81
C ASP A 82 12.56 9.21 -11.05
N LEU A 83 12.50 7.87 -10.96
CA LEU A 83 11.25 7.11 -10.99
C LEU A 83 10.28 7.48 -9.86
N ASP A 84 10.80 7.83 -8.69
CA ASP A 84 9.99 8.40 -7.64
C ASP A 84 9.45 9.76 -8.11
N ARG A 85 10.30 10.73 -8.45
CA ARG A 85 9.85 12.09 -8.78
C ARG A 85 8.94 12.22 -10.01
N GLU A 86 8.99 11.27 -10.94
CA GLU A 86 8.20 11.28 -12.18
C GLU A 86 6.80 10.63 -12.06
N GLY A 87 6.49 10.00 -10.92
CA GLY A 87 5.13 9.61 -10.54
C GLY A 87 4.48 10.61 -9.60
#